data_AF-A0A7Z9PWW2-F1
#
_entry.id   AF-A0A7Z9PWW2-F1
#
_cell.length_a   1.000
_cell.length_b   1.000
_cell.length_c   1.000
_cell.angle_alpha   90.00
_cell.angle_beta   90.00
_cell.angle_gamma   90.00
#
_symmetry.space_group_name_H-M   'P 1'
#
loop_
_entity.id
_entity.type
_entity.pdbx_description
1 polymer ?
#
loop_
_entity_poly.entity_id
_entity_poly.type
_entity_poly.pdbx_seq_one_letter_code
_entity_poly.pdbx_strand_id
1 'polypeptide(L)' 'YDVVVSDVVMPGLDGPTMVAEARRQLPELKVIFVSGYTDDRLQGLDEESGRDGFLKKPYSIPELAGLIEKTVKAS' A
#
# COMPACT_ATOMS: atom_id res chain seq x y z
N TYR A 1 -5.35 3.21 -13.85
CA TYR A 1 -5.58 2.63 -12.52
C TYR A 1 -5.39 3.75 -11.52
N ASP A 2 -6.33 3.94 -10.60
CA ASP A 2 -6.27 5.08 -9.66
C ASP A 2 -5.57 4.70 -8.34
N VAL A 3 -5.62 3.41 -7.97
CA VAL A 3 -5.02 2.85 -6.75
C VAL A 3 -4.59 1.41 -7.00
N VAL A 4 -3.46 1.02 -6.42
CA VAL A 4 -3.04 -0.39 -6.26
C VAL A 4 -3.17 -0.80 -4.80
N VAL A 5 -3.71 -1.99 -4.55
CA VAL A 5 -3.69 -2.63 -3.24
C VAL A 5 -2.71 -3.80 -3.30
N SER A 6 -1.67 -3.78 -2.47
CA SER A 6 -0.60 -4.81 -2.49
C SER A 6 -0.30 -5.33 -1.09
N ASP A 7 0.06 -6.61 -0.98
CA ASP A 7 0.73 -7.08 0.24
C ASP A 7 2.10 -6.42 0.36
N VAL A 8 2.58 -6.25 1.59
CA VAL A 8 3.96 -5.81 1.86
C VAL A 8 4.92 -6.95 1.59
N VAL A 9 4.59 -8.17 2.01
CA VAL A 9 5.47 -9.33 1.92
C VAL A 9 4.92 -10.30 0.88
N MET A 10 5.65 -10.46 -0.22
CA MET A 10 5.33 -11.40 -1.29
C MET A 10 6.59 -12.19 -1.69
N PRO A 11 6.48 -13.47 -2.08
CA PRO A 11 7.61 -14.21 -2.63
C PRO A 11 8.12 -13.57 -3.93
N GLY A 12 9.45 -13.44 -4.07
CA GLY A 12 10.09 -12.91 -5.26
C GLY A 12 10.30 -11.39 -5.22
N LEU A 13 9.22 -10.62 -5.33
CA LEU A 13 9.26 -9.15 -5.32
C LEU A 13 8.32 -8.63 -4.23
N ASP A 14 8.84 -7.88 -3.26
CA ASP A 14 8.02 -7.30 -2.21
C ASP A 14 7.20 -6.10 -2.70
N GLY A 15 6.14 -5.77 -1.96
CA GLY A 15 5.23 -4.68 -2.32
C GLY A 15 5.95 -3.34 -2.48
N PRO A 16 6.80 -2.92 -1.53
CA PRO A 16 7.56 -1.66 -1.62
C PRO A 16 8.44 -1.57 -2.88
N THR A 17 9.20 -2.61 -3.20
CA THR A 17 10.06 -2.64 -4.40
C THR A 17 9.22 -2.60 -5.67
N MET A 18 8.09 -3.33 -5.70
CA MET A 18 7.14 -3.27 -6.83
C MET A 18 6.59 -1.85 -7.03
N VAL A 19 6.17 -1.17 -5.96
CA VAL A 19 5.64 0.20 -6.03
C VAL A 19 6.70 1.18 -6.49
N ALA A 20 7.92 1.06 -5.97
CA ALA A 20 9.03 1.92 -6.37
C ALA A 20 9.27 1.83 -7.89
N GLU A 21 9.29 0.62 -8.46
CA GLU A 21 9.45 0.44 -9.91
C GLU A 21 8.23 0.92 -10.70
N ALA A 22 7.01 0.63 -10.21
CA ALA A 22 5.78 1.07 -10.87
C ALA A 22 5.69 2.61 -10.94
N ARG A 23 6.10 3.31 -9.89
CA ARG A 23 6.09 4.78 -9.83
C ARG A 23 7.09 5.45 -10.77
N ARG A 24 8.09 4.74 -11.27
CA ARG A 24 8.97 5.27 -12.33
C ARG A 24 8.21 5.49 -13.65
N GLN A 25 7.14 4.72 -13.87
CA GLN A 25 6.29 4.82 -15.06
C GLN A 25 4.96 5.53 -14.77
N LEU A 26 4.47 5.42 -13.53
CA LEU A 26 3.22 6.02 -13.06
C LEU A 26 3.47 6.84 -11.78
N PRO A 27 4.04 8.07 -11.88
CA PRO A 27 4.45 8.85 -10.71
C PRO A 27 3.31 9.14 -9.73
N GLU A 28 2.08 9.25 -10.23
CA GLU A 28 0.87 9.53 -9.43
C GLU A 28 0.17 8.25 -8.94
N LEU A 29 0.77 7.08 -9.13
CA LEU A 29 0.18 5.82 -8.69
C LEU A 29 0.04 5.81 -7.17
N LYS A 30 -1.21 5.81 -6.72
CA LYS A 30 -1.53 5.64 -5.32
C LYS A 30 -1.42 4.17 -4.92
N VAL A 31 -0.88 3.89 -3.74
CA VAL A 31 -0.79 2.53 -3.20
C VAL A 31 -1.36 2.43 -1.80
N ILE A 32 -2.11 1.36 -1.57
CA ILE A 32 -2.53 0.88 -0.27
C ILE A 32 -1.80 -0.43 0.01
N PHE A 33 -1.07 -0.48 1.11
CA PHE A 33 -0.45 -1.73 1.57
C PHE A 33 -1.35 -2.50 2.54
N VAL A 34 -1.37 -3.82 2.40
CA VAL A 34 -2.00 -4.73 3.35
C VAL A 34 -0.95 -5.64 4.00
N SER A 35 -0.95 -5.81 5.32
CA SER A 35 0.04 -6.70 5.98
C SER A 35 -0.50 -7.32 7.26
N GLY A 36 -0.15 -8.59 7.51
CA GLY A 36 -0.43 -9.29 8.77
C GLY A 36 0.73 -9.27 9.77
N TYR A 37 1.87 -8.66 9.43
CA TYR A 37 3.06 -8.63 10.27
C TYR A 37 3.05 -7.42 11.24
N THR A 38 3.79 -7.52 12.34
CA THR A 38 3.92 -6.49 13.39
C THR A 38 4.66 -5.23 12.90
N ASP A 39 4.44 -4.13 13.62
CA ASP A 39 4.84 -2.75 13.25
C ASP A 39 6.32 -2.56 12.94
N ASP A 40 7.23 -3.40 13.46
CA ASP A 40 8.68 -3.18 13.34
C ASP A 40 9.20 -3.27 11.89
N ARG A 41 8.55 -4.07 11.02
CA ARG A 41 8.87 -4.10 9.57
C ARG A 41 8.14 -3.02 8.79
N LEU A 42 7.13 -2.40 9.39
CA LEU A 42 6.31 -1.35 8.78
C LEU A 42 6.86 0.05 9.08
N GLN A 43 7.52 0.24 10.23
CA GLN A 43 8.10 1.54 10.62
C GLN A 43 9.11 2.08 9.58
N GLY A 44 9.86 1.22 8.90
CA GLY A 44 10.76 1.64 7.81
C GLY A 44 10.05 1.95 6.49
N LEU A 45 8.80 1.51 6.31
CA LEU A 45 8.03 1.73 5.09
C LEU A 45 7.36 3.09 5.06
N ASP A 46 7.05 3.68 6.21
CA ASP A 46 6.25 4.91 6.27
C ASP A 46 6.99 6.11 5.67
N GLU A 47 8.32 6.15 5.83
CA GLU A 47 9.17 7.22 5.29
C GLU A 47 9.72 6.88 3.90
N GLU A 48 10.06 5.61 3.61
CA GLU A 48 10.71 5.23 2.34
C GLU A 48 9.76 4.76 1.23
N SER A 49 8.59 4.20 1.55
CA SER A 49 7.72 3.59 0.53
C SER A 49 6.74 4.57 -0.13
N GLY A 50 6.54 5.76 0.47
CA GLY A 50 5.60 6.77 -0.01
C GLY A 50 4.16 6.25 -0.10
N ARG A 51 3.73 5.35 0.80
CA ARG A 51 2.40 4.74 0.75
C ARG A 51 1.27 5.76 0.98
N ASP A 52 0.16 5.60 0.26
CA ASP A 52 -1.03 6.46 0.40
C ASP A 52 -2.04 5.89 1.39
N GLY A 53 -1.92 4.60 1.72
CA GLY A 53 -2.73 3.94 2.73
C GLY A 53 -2.09 2.66 3.25
N PHE A 54 -2.53 2.24 4.43
CA PHE A 54 -2.14 0.98 5.03
C PHE A 54 -3.32 0.33 5.77
N LEU A 55 -3.44 -0.98 5.65
CA LEU A 55 -4.47 -1.76 6.32
C LEU A 55 -3.88 -3.04 6.92
N LYS A 56 -4.01 -3.17 8.24
CA LYS A 56 -3.52 -4.35 8.97
C LYS A 56 -4.48 -5.52 8.81
N LYS A 57 -3.95 -6.73 8.59
CA LYS A 57 -4.72 -7.98 8.60
C LYS A 57 -4.92 -8.48 10.05
N PRO A 58 -6.07 -9.08 10.38
CA PRO A 58 -7.25 -9.21 9.53
C PRO A 58 -8.01 -7.89 9.40
N TYR A 59 -8.64 -7.68 8.24
CA TYR A 59 -9.52 -6.56 7.96
C TYR A 59 -10.82 -7.04 7.33
N SER A 60 -11.86 -6.23 7.43
CA SER A 60 -13.15 -6.43 6.78
C SER A 60 -13.20 -5.76 5.40
N ILE A 61 -14.12 -6.22 4.55
CA ILE A 61 -14.35 -5.61 3.23
C ILE A 61 -14.77 -4.13 3.35
N PRO A 62 -15.65 -3.72 4.30
CA PRO A 62 -15.97 -2.30 4.49
C PRO A 62 -14.75 -1.44 4.85
N GLU A 63 -13.82 -1.94 5.67
CA GLU A 63 -12.60 -1.20 6.02
C GLU A 63 -11.71 -0.98 4.79
N LEU A 64 -11.53 -2.00 3.96
CA LEU A 64 -10.78 -1.88 2.71
C LEU A 64 -11.46 -0.90 1.74
N ALA A 65 -12.78 -1.00 1.56
CA ALA A 65 -13.53 -0.13 0.68
C ALA A 65 -13.44 1.35 1.12
N GLY A 66 -13.60 1.61 2.42
CA GLY A 66 -13.50 2.96 2.98
C GLY A 66 -12.09 3.55 2.81
N LEU A 67 -11.04 2.72 2.94
CA LEU A 67 -9.67 3.18 2.71
C LEU A 67 -9.42 3.51 1.24
N ILE A 68 -9.88 2.67 0.31
CA ILE A 68 -9.79 2.93 -1.14
C ILE A 68 -10.49 4.24 -1.47
N GLU A 69 -11.72 4.43 -1.00
CA GLU A 69 -12.49 5.65 -1.26
C GLU A 69 -11.76 6.90 -0.73
N LYS A 70 -11.22 6.83 0.49
CA LYS A 70 -10.43 7.92 1.08
C LYS A 70 -9.19 8.23 0.24
N THR A 71 -8.44 7.21 -0.17
CA THR A 71 -7.21 7.36 -0.96
C THR A 71 -7.49 7.95 -2.34
N VAL A 72 -8.56 7.51 -3.03
CA VAL A 72 -8.95 8.08 -4.33
C VAL A 72 -9.37 9.54 -4.20
N LYS A 73 -10.18 9.89 -3.18
CA LYS A 73 -10.75 11.24 -2.99
C LYS A 73 -9.75 12.31 -2.53
N ALA A 74 -8.58 11.94 -2.02
CA ALA A 74 -7.57 12.89 -1.57
C ALA A 74 -6.81 13.61 -2.72
N SER A 75 -7.37 13.63 -3.94
CA SER A 75 -6.85 14.32 -5.13
C SER A 75 -7.35 15.76 -5.24
#